data_AF-A0A4S4BA27-F1
#
_entry.id   AF-A0A4S4BA27-F1
#
_cell.length_a   1.000
_cell.length_b   1.000
_cell.length_c   1.000
_cell.angle_alpha   90.00
_cell.angle_beta   90.00
_cell.angle_gamma   90.00
#
_symmetry.space_group_name_H-M   'P 1'
#
loop_
_entity.id
_entity.type
_entity.pdbx_description
1 polymer ?
#
loop_
_entity_poly.entity_id
_entity_poly.type
_entity_poly.pdbx_seq_one_letter_code
_entity_poly.pdbx_strand_id
1 'polypeptide(L)'
;MTAASYEDRVMYQGDVWVRLDTLPRLLAEGWRRTLSDGGVVSVIRTPFQWAMVSPVIEIETGGYMGDVGLYVPEVMLEEALELLGANSEDGEDVQE
;
A
#
# COMPACT_ATOMS: atom_id res chain seq x y z
N MET A 1 -8.64 0.19 20.95
CA MET A 1 -7.85 1.04 20.03
C MET A 1 -8.69 1.20 18.79
N THR A 2 -9.15 2.41 18.48
CA THR A 2 -9.94 2.67 17.27
C THR A 2 -9.03 2.50 16.07
N ALA A 3 -9.35 1.57 15.17
CA ALA A 3 -8.62 1.43 13.90
C ALA A 3 -8.68 2.77 13.16
N ALA A 4 -7.55 3.19 12.57
CA ALA A 4 -7.53 4.39 11.75
C ALA A 4 -8.47 4.18 10.55
N SER A 5 -9.36 5.15 10.31
CA SER A 5 -10.27 5.12 9.16
C SER A 5 -9.63 5.87 8.00
N TYR A 6 -9.60 5.23 6.83
CA TYR A 6 -8.97 5.75 5.62
C TYR A 6 -10.01 5.86 4.51
N GLU A 7 -10.06 7.01 3.85
CA GLU A 7 -10.99 7.27 2.75
C GLU A 7 -10.62 6.46 1.50
N ASP A 8 -11.61 5.96 0.75
CA ASP A 8 -11.36 5.18 -0.46
C ASP A 8 -10.72 5.99 -1.59
N ARG A 9 -11.03 7.29 -1.68
CA ARG A 9 -10.45 8.19 -2.66
C ARG A 9 -10.09 9.52 -2.01
N VAL A 10 -8.93 10.06 -2.38
CA VAL A 10 -8.40 11.30 -1.82
C VAL A 10 -7.70 12.12 -2.89
N MET A 11 -7.80 13.44 -2.79
CA MET A 11 -7.00 14.35 -3.62
C MET A 11 -5.66 14.62 -2.94
N TYR A 12 -4.56 14.27 -3.59
CA TYR A 12 -3.20 14.45 -3.07
C TYR A 12 -2.27 14.93 -4.18
N GLN A 13 -1.60 16.06 -3.94
CA GLN A 13 -0.71 16.74 -4.90
C GLN A 13 -1.35 17.08 -6.27
N GLY A 14 -2.67 17.22 -6.34
CA GLY A 14 -3.40 17.55 -7.56
C GLY A 14 -3.96 16.34 -8.31
N ASP A 15 -3.63 15.13 -7.89
CA ASP A 15 -4.13 13.88 -8.46
C ASP A 15 -5.11 13.18 -7.51
N VAL A 16 -5.97 12.32 -8.08
CA VAL A 16 -6.83 11.43 -7.31
C VAL A 16 -6.07 10.15 -7.00
N TRP A 17 -6.03 9.79 -5.73
CA TRP A 17 -5.42 8.56 -5.22
C TRP A 17 -6.51 7.66 -4.66
N VAL A 18 -6.45 6.38 -5.01
CA VAL A 18 -7.43 5.37 -4.61
C VAL A 18 -6.77 4.39 -3.64
N ARG A 19 -7.48 4.09 -2.55
CA ARG A 19 -7.04 3.12 -1.55
C ARG A 19 -7.15 1.72 -2.13
N LEU A 20 -6.04 0.99 -2.10
CA LEU A 20 -6.03 -0.44 -2.41
C LEU A 20 -6.56 -1.23 -1.21
N ASP A 21 -5.99 -0.99 -0.03
CA ASP A 21 -6.44 -1.61 1.22
C ASP A 21 -5.93 -0.83 2.46
N THR A 22 -6.40 -1.22 3.64
CA THR A 22 -5.86 -0.87 4.95
C THR A 22 -5.26 -2.12 5.59
N LEU A 23 -3.94 -2.13 5.75
CA LEU A 23 -3.20 -3.32 6.16
C LEU A 23 -2.07 -2.96 7.14
N PRO A 24 -1.59 -3.91 7.96
CA PRO A 24 -0.42 -3.70 8.82
C PRO A 24 0.76 -3.17 8.01
N ARG A 25 1.49 -2.18 8.56
CA ARG A 25 2.55 -1.48 7.81
C ARG A 25 3.54 -2.42 7.12
N LEU A 26 3.97 -3.50 7.76
CA LEU A 26 4.91 -4.45 7.15
C LEU A 26 4.37 -5.09 5.86
N LEU A 27 3.07 -5.44 5.83
CA LEU A 27 2.43 -5.95 4.62
C LEU A 27 2.29 -4.85 3.57
N ALA A 28 1.93 -3.63 3.99
CA ALA A 28 1.83 -2.48 3.08
C ALA A 28 3.16 -2.20 2.37
N GLU A 29 4.27 -2.21 3.10
CA GLU A 29 5.60 -2.00 2.52
C GLU A 29 6.01 -3.15 1.57
N GLY A 30 5.60 -4.39 1.89
CA GLY A 30 5.76 -5.53 0.97
C GLY A 30 5.02 -5.33 -0.35
N TRP A 31 3.74 -4.95 -0.29
CA TRP A 31 2.94 -4.66 -1.49
C TRP A 31 3.50 -3.46 -2.27
N ARG A 32 3.96 -2.41 -1.58
CA ARG A 32 4.63 -1.27 -2.24
C ARG A 32 5.85 -1.69 -3.02
N ARG A 33 6.63 -2.63 -2.51
CA ARG A 33 7.78 -3.19 -3.23
C ARG A 33 7.32 -3.89 -4.52
N THR A 34 6.33 -4.77 -4.42
CA THR A 34 5.74 -5.45 -5.59
C THR A 34 5.24 -4.44 -6.63
N LEU A 35 4.50 -3.43 -6.21
CA LEU A 35 4.00 -2.37 -7.09
C LEU A 35 5.14 -1.58 -7.72
N SER A 36 6.17 -1.21 -6.95
CA SER A 36 7.32 -0.49 -7.46
C SER A 36 8.14 -1.31 -8.46
N ASP A 37 8.29 -2.61 -8.23
CA ASP A 37 8.98 -3.53 -9.15
C ASP A 37 8.19 -3.68 -10.48
N GLY A 38 6.86 -3.56 -10.41
CA GLY A 38 5.95 -3.50 -11.56
C GLY A 38 5.77 -2.11 -12.19
N GLY A 39 6.46 -1.07 -11.71
CA GLY A 39 6.37 0.29 -12.25
C GLY A 39 5.19 1.13 -11.74
N VAL A 40 4.38 0.60 -10.82
CA VAL A 40 3.25 1.31 -10.22
C VAL A 40 3.69 2.16 -9.03
N VAL A 41 3.39 3.46 -9.11
CA VAL A 41 3.64 4.40 -8.01
C VAL A 41 2.63 4.16 -6.88
N SER A 42 3.12 4.08 -5.65
CA SER A 42 2.29 3.84 -4.46
C SER A 42 2.74 4.67 -3.26
N VAL A 43 1.79 5.01 -2.39
CA VAL A 43 2.03 5.77 -1.15
C VAL A 43 1.34 5.12 0.05
N ILE A 44 1.96 5.25 1.23
CA ILE A 44 1.38 4.83 2.50
C ILE A 44 0.84 6.05 3.25
N ARG A 45 -0.41 5.96 3.73
CA ARG A 45 -1.03 6.95 4.62
C ARG A 45 -1.06 6.39 6.03
N THR A 46 -0.26 6.97 6.92
CA THR A 46 -0.39 6.79 8.36
C THR A 46 -1.45 7.75 8.92
N PRO A 47 -1.88 7.63 10.19
CA PRO A 47 -2.76 8.63 10.80
C PRO A 47 -2.12 10.04 10.89
N PHE A 48 -0.79 10.13 10.77
CA PHE A 48 -0.04 11.36 11.01
C PHE A 48 0.44 12.02 9.72
N GLN A 49 0.72 11.25 8.66
CA GLN A 49 1.35 11.75 7.43
C GLN A 49 1.23 10.78 6.24
N TRP A 50 1.49 11.32 5.05
CA TRP A 50 1.72 10.60 3.80
C TRP A 50 3.20 10.24 3.64
N ALA A 51 3.49 9.01 3.23
CA ALA A 51 4.84 8.51 2.98
C ALA A 51 4.97 8.00 1.53
N MET A 52 5.66 8.79 0.70
CA MET A 52 5.99 8.43 -0.70
C MET A 52 7.27 7.60 -0.83
N VAL A 53 8.12 7.59 0.19
CA VAL A 53 9.29 6.71 0.29
C VAL A 53 9.24 6.10 1.68
N SER A 54 9.58 4.83 1.80
CA SER A 54 9.66 4.16 3.10
C SER A 54 10.82 4.78 3.88
N PRO A 55 10.59 5.59 4.93
CA PRO A 55 11.69 6.18 5.66
C PRO A 55 12.28 5.06 6.52
N VAL A 56 13.42 4.51 6.09
CA VAL A 56 14.13 3.40 6.75
C VAL A 56 14.19 3.60 8.28
N ILE A 57 14.39 4.84 8.73
CA ILE A 57 14.44 5.20 10.15
C ILE A 57 13.13 4.92 10.88
N GLU A 58 11.94 5.18 10.31
CA GLU A 58 10.65 4.98 11.01
C GLU A 58 10.32 3.50 11.23
N ILE A 59 10.79 2.60 10.35
CA ILE A 59 10.65 1.15 10.54
C ILE A 59 11.69 0.68 11.56
N GLU A 60 12.94 1.12 11.43
CA GLU A 60 14.05 0.74 12.30
C GLU A 60 13.91 1.29 13.75
N THR A 61 13.21 2.41 13.95
CA THR A 61 12.98 3.03 15.28
C THR A 61 11.59 2.76 15.87
N GLY A 62 10.72 2.00 15.18
CA GLY A 62 9.39 1.64 15.69
C GLY A 62 8.36 2.78 15.67
N GLY A 63 8.45 3.70 14.72
CA GLY A 63 7.63 4.93 14.67
C GLY A 63 6.13 4.70 14.56
N TYR A 64 5.68 3.81 13.67
CA TYR A 64 4.28 3.40 13.60
C TYR A 64 4.14 2.01 12.94
N MET A 65 3.70 1.01 13.72
CA MET A 65 3.46 -0.37 13.25
C MET A 65 1.97 -0.73 13.18
N GLY A 66 1.08 0.28 13.22
CA GLY A 66 -0.36 0.05 13.07
C GLY A 66 -0.76 -0.17 11.61
N ASP A 67 -2.07 -0.29 11.40
CA ASP A 67 -2.64 -0.35 10.06
C ASP A 67 -2.47 0.98 9.33
N VAL A 68 -2.15 0.89 8.04
CA VAL A 68 -1.96 2.04 7.17
C VAL A 68 -2.80 1.89 5.92
N GLY A 69 -3.22 3.01 5.33
CA GLY A 69 -3.85 2.99 4.01
C GLY A 69 -2.79 2.95 2.92
N LEU A 70 -2.85 1.96 2.04
CA LEU A 70 -2.04 1.89 0.83
C LEU A 70 -2.81 2.50 -0.34
N TYR A 71 -2.21 3.45 -1.06
CA TYR A 71 -2.86 4.15 -2.16
C TYR A 71 -2.02 4.12 -3.43
N VAL A 72 -2.70 4.17 -4.57
CA VAL A 72 -2.12 4.37 -5.91
C VAL A 72 -2.87 5.49 -6.63
N PRO A 73 -2.27 6.17 -7.62
CA PRO A 73 -2.99 7.09 -8.48
C PRO A 73 -4.15 6.37 -9.18
N GLU A 74 -5.30 7.03 -9.30
CA GLU A 74 -6.51 6.45 -9.91
C GLU A 74 -6.25 5.89 -11.31
N VAL A 75 -5.39 6.56 -12.07
CA VAL A 75 -4.99 6.14 -13.43
C VAL A 75 -4.19 4.84 -13.48
N MET A 76 -3.61 4.38 -12.36
CA MET A 76 -2.83 3.14 -12.24
C MET A 76 -3.57 2.06 -11.44
N LEU A 77 -4.85 2.27 -11.10
CA LEU A 77 -5.59 1.33 -10.25
C LEU A 77 -5.72 -0.07 -10.86
N GLU A 78 -6.03 -0.17 -12.15
CA GLU A 78 -6.18 -1.46 -12.85
C GLU A 78 -4.88 -2.26 -12.81
N GLU A 79 -3.78 -1.64 -13.24
CA GLU A 79 -2.44 -2.23 -13.23
C GLU A 79 -1.99 -2.65 -11.81
N ALA A 80 -2.31 -1.85 -10.80
CA ALA A 80 -2.01 -2.18 -9.41
C ALA A 80 -2.75 -3.45 -8.93
N LEU A 81 -4.02 -3.58 -9.29
CA LEU A 81 -4.84 -4.74 -8.93
C LEU A 81 -4.38 -5.99 -9.69
N GLU A 82 -4.01 -5.86 -10.96
CA GLU A 82 -3.43 -6.94 -11.74
C GLU A 82 -2.12 -7.44 -11.13
N LEU A 83 -1.20 -6.55 -10.75
CA LEU A 83 0.07 -6.94 -10.13
C LEU A 83 -0.12 -7.65 -8.78
N LEU A 84 -1.04 -7.17 -7.94
CA LEU A 84 -1.29 -7.79 -6.64
C LEU A 84 -2.10 -9.09 -6.75
N GLY A 85 -2.97 -9.19 -7.75
CA GLY A 85 -3.72 -10.40 -8.08
C GLY A 85 -2.83 -11.49 -8.69
N ALA A 86 -1.96 -11.14 -9.64
CA ALA A 86 -1.04 -12.07 -10.30
C ALA A 86 0.00 -12.67 -9.33
N ASN A 87 0.41 -11.93 -8.29
CA ASN A 87 1.29 -12.45 -7.24
C ASN A 87 0.56 -13.29 -6.18
N SER A 88 -0.78 -13.33 -6.20
CA SER A 88 -1.54 -14.21 -5.31
C SER A 88 -1.61 -15.66 -5.84
N GLU A 89 -1.33 -15.87 -7.13
CA GLU A 89 -1.35 -17.18 -7.80
C GLU A 89 -0.10 -18.04 -7.53
N ASP A 90 0.95 -17.50 -6.89
CA ASP A 90 2.14 -18.26 -6.46
C ASP A 90 1.91 -19.09 -5.16
N GLY A 91 0.67 -19.16 -4.66
CA GLY A 91 0.33 -19.78 -3.37
C GLY A 91 -0.55 -21.03 -3.40
N GLU A 92 -1.05 -21.48 -4.55
CA GLU A 92 -1.99 -22.61 -4.63
C GLU A 92 -1.72 -23.51 -5.86
N ASP A 93 -0.75 -24.42 -5.77
CA ASP A 93 -0.89 -25.76 -6.36
C ASP A 93 0.09 -26.76 -5.73
N VAL A 94 -0.32 -27.35 -4.60
CA VAL A 94 0.08 -28.71 -4.24
C VAL A 94 -1.21 -29.50 -4.06
N GLN A 95 -1.77 -29.97 -5.18
CA GLN A 95 -2.72 -31.08 -5.17
C GLN A 95 -1.91 -32.39 -5.29
N GLU A 96 -1.85 -33.15 -4.20
CA GLU A 96 -1.58 -34.60 -4.23
C GLU A 96 -2.88 -35.39 -4.44
#